data_AF-A0A419FJH6-F1
#
_entry.id   AF-A0A419FJH6-F1
#
_cell.length_a   1.000
_cell.length_b   1.000
_cell.length_c   1.000
_cell.angle_alpha   90.00
_cell.angle_beta   90.00
_cell.angle_gamma   90.00
#
_symmetry.space_group_name_H-M   'P 1'
#
loop_
_entity.id
_entity.type
_entity.pdbx_description
1 polymer ?
#
loop_
_entity_poly.entity_id
_entity_poly.type
_entity_poly.pdbx_seq_one_letter_code
_entity_poly.pdbx_strand_id
1 'polypeptide(L)'
;MWKPRPGATASGDEFIAARALFASLHEEALWNPWVLDDRASEIEQAKAVMEQWTRAEPRLKQMTRKELKQLLAREREEFAAQQTEANSRREIRRALYDPQRDQARLALLEQEAWLTMQQCDRQQLLDGTGFPAMQADRRAIAVKECDTAIARIRPLVDRTRAEIGDPETVIDQQGWLPAERRERSLSRFSWERREAIRQLRVEVVALEGAFPDIRGRKERADARRALAEQQARLDEWVAIPALTSEQMCSECQRPAAWHLTGLLTAIGWQAPCLAWPYWSDRIRQAREMLLDRARRSDPIEAPRARPQPLAKVPSGIPISEVVSMLTELQAQHPDAEVRRAKDNGWELWSSD
;
A
#
# COMPACT_ATOMS: atom_id res chain seq x y z
N MET A 1 6.82 -10.59 45.43
CA MET A 1 6.01 -11.76 45.89
C MET A 1 4.53 -11.37 45.86
N TRP A 2 3.63 -12.22 45.36
CA TRP A 2 2.18 -11.96 45.28
C TRP A 2 1.41 -12.92 46.19
N LYS A 3 0.27 -12.48 46.74
CA LYS A 3 -0.63 -13.33 47.52
C LYS A 3 -2.10 -13.11 47.10
N PRO A 4 -2.94 -14.14 47.15
CA PRO A 4 -4.37 -13.98 46.90
C PRO A 4 -5.01 -13.10 47.98
N ARG A 5 -6.01 -12.30 47.60
CA ARG A 5 -6.87 -11.57 48.53
C ARG A 5 -7.86 -12.53 49.19
N PRO A 6 -8.42 -12.20 50.37
CA PRO A 6 -9.51 -12.97 50.95
C PRO A 6 -10.67 -13.11 49.96
N GLY A 7 -11.14 -14.36 49.73
CA GLY A 7 -12.21 -14.65 48.77
C GLY A 7 -11.78 -14.78 47.31
N ALA A 8 -10.48 -14.74 47.01
CA ALA A 8 -9.97 -15.05 45.67
C ALA A 8 -10.33 -16.49 45.28
N THR A 9 -10.86 -16.65 44.06
CA THR A 9 -11.19 -17.95 43.45
C THR A 9 -10.17 -18.37 42.41
N ALA A 10 -9.42 -17.41 41.86
CA ALA A 10 -8.38 -17.65 40.87
C ALA A 10 -7.10 -18.21 41.51
N SER A 11 -6.56 -19.25 40.89
CA SER A 11 -5.29 -19.88 41.21
C SER A 11 -4.07 -19.00 40.86
N GLY A 12 -2.90 -19.39 41.37
CA GLY A 12 -1.64 -18.71 41.07
C GLY A 12 -1.26 -18.77 39.60
N ASP A 13 -1.53 -19.91 38.95
CA ASP A 13 -1.25 -20.10 37.52
C ASP A 13 -2.15 -19.24 36.65
N GLU A 14 -3.45 -19.14 36.99
CA GLU A 14 -4.39 -18.22 36.32
C GLU A 14 -3.96 -16.76 36.47
N PHE A 15 -3.44 -16.37 37.64
CA PHE A 15 -2.91 -15.02 37.85
C PHE A 15 -1.66 -14.73 37.00
N ILE A 16 -0.74 -15.69 36.91
CA ILE A 16 0.46 -15.55 36.07
C ILE A 16 0.05 -15.46 34.59
N ALA A 17 -0.86 -16.33 34.15
CA ALA A 17 -1.39 -16.33 32.78
C ALA A 17 -2.10 -15.00 32.46
N ALA A 18 -2.95 -14.50 33.36
CA ALA A 18 -3.64 -13.22 33.18
C ALA A 18 -2.65 -12.05 33.05
N ARG A 19 -1.59 -12.02 33.86
CA ARG A 19 -0.54 -10.99 33.74
C ARG A 19 0.24 -11.09 32.43
N ALA A 20 0.59 -12.31 32.01
CA ALA A 20 1.29 -12.54 30.75
C ALA A 20 0.43 -12.12 29.55
N LEU A 21 -0.85 -12.50 29.55
CA LEU A 21 -1.82 -12.08 28.54
C LEU A 21 -1.97 -10.55 28.51
N PHE A 22 -2.16 -9.92 29.67
CA PHE A 22 -2.29 -8.47 29.75
C PHE A 22 -1.06 -7.75 29.19
N ALA A 23 0.15 -8.21 29.53
CA ALA A 23 1.40 -7.64 29.01
C ALA A 23 1.51 -7.85 27.49
N SER A 24 1.26 -9.06 27.00
CA SER A 24 1.30 -9.40 25.57
C SER A 24 0.33 -8.57 24.75
N LEU A 25 -0.91 -8.39 25.22
CA LEU A 25 -1.92 -7.56 24.54
C LEU A 25 -1.50 -6.09 24.45
N HIS A 26 -0.89 -5.54 25.50
CA HIS A 26 -0.42 -4.16 25.48
C HIS A 26 0.81 -3.98 24.59
N GLU A 27 1.70 -4.96 24.55
CA GLU A 27 2.84 -4.98 23.62
C GLU A 27 2.33 -5.05 22.17
N GLU A 28 1.39 -5.94 21.88
CA GLU A 28 0.76 -6.05 20.57
C GLU A 28 0.04 -4.75 20.18
N ALA A 29 -0.61 -4.08 21.14
CA ALA A 29 -1.31 -2.82 20.92
C ALA A 29 -0.40 -1.64 20.54
N LEU A 30 0.91 -1.71 20.82
CA LEU A 30 1.86 -0.70 20.34
C LEU A 30 1.92 -0.67 18.81
N TRP A 31 1.80 -1.83 18.17
CA TRP A 31 1.78 -1.96 16.71
C TRP A 31 0.36 -2.03 16.14
N ASN A 32 -0.56 -2.68 16.86
CA ASN A 32 -1.95 -2.92 16.46
C ASN A 32 -2.93 -2.32 17.49
N PRO A 33 -3.16 -1.00 17.52
CA PRO A 33 -3.95 -0.35 18.57
C PRO A 33 -5.36 -0.92 18.78
N TRP A 34 -5.98 -1.45 17.72
CA TRP A 34 -7.31 -2.05 17.76
C TRP A 34 -7.36 -3.38 18.52
N VAL A 35 -6.24 -4.02 18.83
CA VAL A 35 -6.19 -5.23 19.66
C VAL A 35 -6.86 -5.01 21.01
N LEU A 36 -6.74 -3.79 21.57
CA LEU A 36 -7.39 -3.46 22.84
C LEU A 36 -8.92 -3.41 22.73
N ASP A 37 -9.45 -3.00 21.59
CA ASP A 37 -10.88 -2.95 21.34
C ASP A 37 -11.41 -4.35 20.97
N ASP A 38 -10.71 -5.03 20.05
CA ASP A 38 -11.10 -6.35 19.53
C ASP A 38 -11.04 -7.43 20.62
N ARG A 39 -10.12 -7.30 21.59
CA ARG A 39 -9.91 -8.24 22.71
C ARG A 39 -10.25 -7.62 24.06
N ALA A 40 -11.13 -6.62 24.09
CA ALA A 40 -11.53 -5.93 25.33
C ALA A 40 -12.07 -6.89 26.41
N SER A 41 -12.83 -7.92 26.01
CA SER A 41 -13.36 -8.93 26.95
C SER A 41 -12.25 -9.73 27.64
N GLU A 42 -11.20 -10.11 26.90
CA GLU A 42 -10.04 -10.82 27.44
C GLU A 42 -9.25 -9.94 28.40
N ILE A 43 -9.12 -8.65 28.09
CA ILE A 43 -8.47 -7.67 28.96
C ILE A 43 -9.24 -7.53 30.27
N GLU A 44 -10.56 -7.40 30.21
CA GLU A 44 -11.40 -7.28 31.41
C GLU A 44 -11.37 -8.57 32.25
N GLN A 45 -11.37 -9.74 31.62
CA GLN A 45 -11.19 -11.02 32.32
C GLN A 45 -9.80 -11.10 33.00
N ALA A 46 -8.74 -10.74 32.29
CA ALA A 46 -7.39 -10.71 32.86
C ALA A 46 -7.29 -9.73 34.04
N LYS A 47 -7.89 -8.53 33.91
CA LYS A 47 -7.99 -7.55 35.01
C LYS A 47 -8.72 -8.13 36.21
N ALA A 48 -9.88 -8.75 36.00
CA ALA A 48 -10.66 -9.35 37.08
C ALA A 48 -9.86 -10.43 37.84
N VAL A 49 -9.09 -11.27 37.15
CA VAL A 49 -8.18 -12.24 37.79
C VAL A 49 -7.06 -11.51 38.56
N MET A 50 -6.41 -10.52 37.95
CA MET A 50 -5.33 -9.77 38.60
C MET A 50 -5.79 -9.02 39.85
N GLU A 51 -7.02 -8.52 39.88
CA GLU A 51 -7.61 -7.82 41.03
C GLU A 51 -7.84 -8.72 42.25
N GLN A 52 -7.96 -10.04 42.05
CA GLN A 52 -8.03 -11.01 43.14
C GLN A 52 -6.70 -11.20 43.87
N TRP A 53 -5.62 -10.61 43.36
CA TRP A 53 -4.28 -10.74 43.91
C TRP A 53 -3.75 -9.40 44.42
N THR A 54 -2.80 -9.45 45.36
CA THR A 54 -2.11 -8.26 45.87
C THR A 54 -0.64 -8.54 46.04
N ARG A 55 0.18 -7.50 45.89
CA ARG A 55 1.61 -7.59 46.17
C ARG A 55 1.81 -7.82 47.68
N ALA A 56 2.62 -8.82 48.00
CA ALA A 56 2.93 -9.28 49.35
C ALA A 56 4.32 -8.80 49.85
N GLU A 57 4.99 -7.92 49.10
CA GLU A 57 6.30 -7.38 49.46
C GLU A 57 6.21 -6.53 50.75
N PRO A 58 6.93 -6.88 51.83
CA PRO A 58 6.79 -6.24 53.14
C PRO A 58 7.13 -4.74 53.21
N ARG A 59 7.67 -4.16 52.13
CA ARG A 59 8.14 -2.76 52.07
C ARG A 59 7.74 -2.03 50.79
N LEU A 60 6.80 -2.55 50.02
CA LEU A 60 6.40 -1.88 48.80
C LEU A 60 5.58 -0.64 49.12
N LYS A 61 6.20 0.53 49.02
CA LYS A 61 5.51 1.81 49.04
C LYS A 61 4.98 2.10 47.64
N GLN A 62 3.66 2.18 47.48
CA GLN A 62 3.08 2.66 46.23
C GLN A 62 3.52 4.11 46.01
N MET A 63 3.98 4.43 44.79
CA MET A 63 4.30 5.80 44.43
C MET A 63 3.05 6.67 44.56
N THR A 64 3.17 7.77 45.28
CA THR A 64 2.15 8.82 45.32
C THR A 64 2.03 9.48 43.94
N ARG A 65 0.88 10.09 43.66
CA ARG A 65 0.69 10.88 42.42
C ARG A 65 1.77 11.97 42.26
N LYS A 66 2.28 12.52 43.36
CA LYS A 66 3.37 13.52 43.35
C LYS A 66 4.70 12.89 42.93
N GLU A 67 5.07 11.76 43.52
CA GLU A 67 6.29 11.01 43.16
C GLU A 67 6.24 10.57 41.68
N LEU A 68 5.08 10.10 41.18
CA LEU A 68 4.91 9.73 39.76
C LEU A 68 5.09 10.95 38.84
N LYS A 69 4.50 12.11 39.17
CA LYS A 69 4.68 13.34 38.39
C LYS A 69 6.15 13.77 38.35
N GLN A 70 6.87 13.64 39.46
CA GLN A 70 8.30 13.96 39.52
C GLN A 70 9.14 13.02 38.65
N LEU A 71 8.84 11.72 38.68
CA LEU A 71 9.49 10.74 37.81
C LEU A 71 9.29 11.10 36.32
N LEU A 72 8.03 11.32 35.91
CA LEU A 72 7.71 11.68 34.53
C LEU A 72 8.34 13.02 34.11
N ALA A 73 8.47 13.99 35.02
CA ALA A 73 9.14 15.26 34.74
C ALA A 73 10.64 15.04 34.48
N ARG A 74 11.30 14.23 35.30
CA ARG A 74 12.71 13.86 35.13
C ARG A 74 12.95 13.12 33.82
N GLU A 75 12.12 12.14 33.48
CA GLU A 75 12.22 11.42 32.20
C GLU A 75 12.09 12.37 30.99
N ARG A 76 11.22 13.38 31.07
CA ARG A 76 11.11 14.41 30.03
C ARG A 76 12.36 15.27 29.92
N GLU A 77 12.95 15.66 31.04
CA GLU A 77 14.20 16.43 31.07
C GLU A 77 15.36 15.62 30.45
N GLU A 78 15.49 14.35 30.84
CA GLU A 78 16.49 13.42 30.28
C GLU A 78 16.30 13.23 28.77
N PHE A 79 15.07 13.03 28.31
CA PHE A 79 14.74 12.94 26.89
C PHE A 79 15.06 14.23 26.12
N ALA A 80 14.72 15.40 26.68
CA ALA A 80 15.01 16.70 26.06
C ALA A 80 16.52 16.96 25.95
N ALA A 81 17.30 16.56 26.96
CA ALA A 81 18.75 16.63 26.93
C ALA A 81 19.34 15.74 25.83
N GLN A 82 18.89 14.48 25.74
CA GLN A 82 19.30 13.55 24.68
C GLN A 82 18.97 14.09 23.29
N GLN A 83 17.78 14.66 23.10
CA GLN A 83 17.38 15.24 21.83
C GLN A 83 18.22 16.47 21.46
N THR A 84 18.58 17.30 22.44
CA THR A 84 19.46 18.47 22.24
C THR A 84 20.86 18.04 21.84
N GLU A 85 21.41 17.00 22.47
CA GLU A 85 22.71 16.44 22.13
C GLU A 85 22.69 15.82 20.72
N ALA A 86 21.67 15.02 20.40
CA ALA A 86 21.51 14.41 19.07
C ALA A 86 21.40 15.48 17.97
N ASN A 87 20.63 16.55 18.21
CA ASN A 87 20.52 17.67 17.27
C ASN A 87 21.86 18.39 17.10
N SER A 88 22.62 18.61 18.19
CA SER A 88 23.96 19.23 18.11
C SER A 88 24.92 18.39 17.27
N ARG A 89 24.96 17.07 17.48
CA ARG A 89 25.76 16.13 16.67
C ARG A 89 25.35 16.17 15.19
N ARG A 90 24.05 16.24 14.91
CA ARG A 90 23.51 16.36 13.54
C ARG A 90 23.99 17.64 12.86
N GLU A 91 23.87 18.80 13.51
CA GLU A 91 24.30 20.07 12.90
C GLU A 91 25.82 20.09 12.62
N ILE A 92 26.64 19.48 13.48
CA ILE A 92 28.07 19.31 13.21
C ILE A 92 28.29 18.44 11.98
N ARG A 93 27.63 17.28 11.87
CA ARG A 93 27.74 16.38 10.71
C ARG A 93 27.24 17.01 9.42
N ARG A 94 26.23 17.88 9.49
CA ARG A 94 25.70 18.59 8.32
C ARG A 94 26.77 19.42 7.60
N ALA A 95 27.75 19.96 8.33
CA ALA A 95 28.89 20.67 7.75
C ALA A 95 29.88 19.74 7.01
N LEU A 96 29.83 18.43 7.28
CA LEU A 96 30.65 17.40 6.64
C LEU A 96 29.94 16.71 5.47
N TYR A 97 28.77 17.21 5.06
CA TYR A 97 28.00 16.64 3.97
C TYR A 97 28.80 16.68 2.65
N ASP A 98 28.91 15.52 2.02
CA ASP A 98 29.52 15.36 0.70
C ASP A 98 28.43 14.89 -0.30
N PRO A 99 28.00 15.77 -1.24
CA PRO A 99 26.95 15.44 -2.18
C PRO A 99 27.33 14.34 -3.17
N GLN A 100 28.61 14.22 -3.53
CA GLN A 100 29.05 13.17 -4.45
C GLN A 100 29.02 11.81 -3.76
N ARG A 101 29.48 11.76 -2.51
CA ARG A 101 29.44 10.54 -1.69
C ARG A 101 28.01 10.09 -1.39
N ASP A 102 27.10 11.03 -1.11
CA ASP A 102 25.68 10.72 -0.91
C ASP A 102 25.02 10.20 -2.19
N GLN A 103 25.25 10.85 -3.34
CA GLN A 103 24.75 10.38 -4.62
C GLN A 103 25.29 9.00 -5.00
N ALA A 104 26.60 8.76 -4.79
CA ALA A 104 27.23 7.45 -5.01
C ALA A 104 26.62 6.38 -4.10
N ARG A 105 26.30 6.70 -2.84
CA ARG A 105 25.57 5.79 -1.95
C ARG A 105 24.16 5.47 -2.46
N LEU A 106 23.40 6.47 -2.91
CA LEU A 106 22.07 6.23 -3.47
C LEU A 106 22.14 5.31 -4.70
N ALA A 107 23.15 5.52 -5.56
CA ALA A 107 23.42 4.64 -6.68
C ALA A 107 23.81 3.22 -6.23
N LEU A 108 24.61 3.07 -5.16
CA LEU A 108 24.95 1.77 -4.59
C LEU A 108 23.69 1.03 -4.13
N LEU A 109 22.84 1.68 -3.32
CA LEU A 109 21.61 1.07 -2.82
C LEU A 109 20.70 0.59 -3.95
N GLU A 110 20.59 1.40 -5.01
CA GLU A 110 19.83 1.04 -6.20
C GLU A 110 20.44 -0.19 -6.91
N GLN A 111 21.75 -0.21 -7.12
CA GLN A 111 22.44 -1.32 -7.77
C GLN A 111 22.35 -2.61 -6.95
N GLU A 112 22.48 -2.53 -5.62
CA GLU A 112 22.33 -3.67 -4.70
C GLU A 112 20.91 -4.23 -4.72
N ALA A 113 19.90 -3.36 -4.76
CA ALA A 113 18.51 -3.78 -4.89
C ALA A 113 18.26 -4.47 -6.23
N TRP A 114 18.72 -3.91 -7.35
CA TRP A 114 18.63 -4.55 -8.65
C TRP A 114 19.37 -5.89 -8.70
N LEU A 115 20.56 -5.97 -8.12
CA LEU A 115 21.31 -7.22 -8.02
C LEU A 115 20.51 -8.28 -7.26
N THR A 116 19.94 -7.90 -6.12
CA THR A 116 19.11 -8.80 -5.29
C THR A 116 17.86 -9.26 -6.04
N MET A 117 17.16 -8.35 -6.73
CA MET A 117 16.01 -8.69 -7.57
C MET A 117 16.37 -9.72 -8.64
N GLN A 118 17.45 -9.48 -9.40
CA GLN A 118 17.88 -10.41 -10.44
C GLN A 118 18.29 -11.78 -9.89
N GLN A 119 18.88 -11.82 -8.68
CA GLN A 119 19.20 -13.07 -8.00
C GLN A 119 17.95 -13.84 -7.57
N CYS A 120 16.96 -13.14 -7.02
CA CYS A 120 15.66 -13.72 -6.66
C CYS A 120 14.93 -14.26 -7.90
N ASP A 121 14.80 -13.45 -8.95
CA ASP A 121 14.13 -13.84 -10.20
C ASP A 121 14.81 -15.08 -10.81
N ARG A 122 16.15 -15.07 -10.87
CA ARG A 122 16.92 -16.23 -11.33
C ARG A 122 16.62 -17.49 -10.51
N GLN A 123 16.60 -17.37 -9.19
CA GLN A 123 16.37 -18.51 -8.30
C GLN A 123 14.94 -19.06 -8.48
N GLN A 124 13.95 -18.18 -8.55
CA GLN A 124 12.55 -18.53 -8.78
C GLN A 124 12.30 -19.18 -10.15
N LEU A 125 13.09 -18.79 -11.16
CA LEU A 125 13.06 -19.43 -12.47
C LEU A 125 13.67 -20.84 -12.41
N LEU A 126 14.77 -21.02 -11.69
CA LEU A 126 15.45 -22.31 -11.56
C LEU A 126 14.64 -23.35 -10.78
N ASP A 127 14.01 -22.94 -9.67
CA ASP A 127 13.17 -23.82 -8.86
C ASP A 127 11.72 -23.92 -9.37
N GLY A 128 11.34 -23.08 -10.33
CA GLY A 128 10.03 -23.06 -10.97
C GLY A 128 8.93 -22.41 -10.12
N THR A 129 9.27 -21.72 -9.02
CA THR A 129 8.28 -21.08 -8.14
C THR A 129 7.70 -19.79 -8.72
N GLY A 130 8.49 -18.98 -9.42
CA GLY A 130 8.05 -17.67 -9.96
C GLY A 130 7.11 -17.78 -11.16
N PHE A 131 7.26 -18.84 -11.96
CA PHE A 131 6.42 -19.13 -13.12
C PHE A 131 6.33 -20.65 -13.38
N PRO A 132 5.50 -21.38 -12.61
CA PRO A 132 5.43 -22.84 -12.69
C PRO A 132 5.05 -23.35 -14.09
N ALA A 133 4.14 -22.64 -14.77
CA ALA A 133 3.64 -22.98 -16.09
C ALA A 133 4.55 -22.55 -17.27
N MET A 134 5.71 -21.94 -16.99
CA MET A 134 6.63 -21.49 -18.04
C MET A 134 7.30 -22.68 -18.74
N GLN A 135 7.35 -22.63 -20.07
CA GLN A 135 8.03 -23.64 -20.91
C GLN A 135 9.54 -23.65 -20.63
N ALA A 136 10.16 -24.84 -20.65
CA ALA A 136 11.56 -25.05 -20.28
C ALA A 136 12.54 -24.19 -21.10
N ASP A 137 12.34 -24.09 -22.42
CA ASP A 137 13.23 -23.30 -23.30
C ASP A 137 13.14 -21.79 -22.98
N ARG A 138 11.93 -21.28 -22.73
CA ARG A 138 11.73 -19.87 -22.32
C ARG A 138 12.34 -19.59 -20.96
N ARG A 139 12.22 -20.54 -20.02
CA ARG A 139 12.84 -20.46 -18.69
C ARG A 139 14.35 -20.40 -18.80
N ALA A 140 14.98 -21.23 -19.64
CA ALA A 140 16.42 -21.20 -19.86
C ALA A 140 16.91 -19.85 -20.43
N ILE A 141 16.14 -19.23 -21.34
CA ILE A 141 16.43 -17.89 -21.85
C ILE A 141 16.35 -16.85 -20.72
N ALA A 142 15.26 -16.85 -19.95
CA ALA A 142 15.07 -15.90 -18.85
C ALA A 142 16.15 -16.02 -17.77
N VAL A 143 16.57 -17.24 -17.42
CA VAL A 143 17.69 -17.47 -16.50
C VAL A 143 18.98 -16.85 -17.04
N LYS A 144 19.27 -17.01 -18.34
CA LYS A 144 20.46 -16.42 -18.98
C LYS A 144 20.40 -14.89 -19.01
N GLU A 145 19.22 -14.31 -19.18
CA GLU A 145 19.01 -12.86 -19.10
C GLU A 145 19.33 -12.34 -17.68
N CYS A 146 18.84 -13.01 -16.64
CA CYS A 146 19.18 -12.69 -15.25
C CYS A 146 20.69 -12.83 -15.00
N ASP A 147 21.33 -13.90 -15.46
CA ASP A 147 22.78 -14.10 -15.32
C ASP A 147 23.57 -12.97 -15.97
N THR A 148 23.15 -12.53 -17.15
CA THR A 148 23.77 -11.41 -17.87
C THR A 148 23.59 -10.09 -17.10
N ALA A 149 22.41 -9.85 -16.54
CA ALA A 149 22.14 -8.66 -15.73
C ALA A 149 22.97 -8.67 -14.43
N ILE A 150 23.04 -9.81 -13.73
CA ILE A 150 23.87 -9.99 -12.52
C ILE A 150 25.34 -9.72 -12.83
N ALA A 151 25.87 -10.32 -13.91
CA ALA A 151 27.27 -10.13 -14.31
C ALA A 151 27.60 -8.67 -14.66
N ARG A 152 26.62 -7.92 -15.17
CA ARG A 152 26.77 -6.48 -15.45
C ARG A 152 26.72 -5.61 -14.19
N ILE A 153 25.81 -5.91 -13.26
CA ILE A 153 25.56 -5.08 -12.07
C ILE A 153 26.63 -5.29 -10.99
N ARG A 154 27.06 -6.53 -10.77
CA ARG A 154 28.03 -6.86 -9.71
C ARG A 154 29.31 -5.99 -9.71
N PRO A 155 30.03 -5.81 -10.84
CA PRO A 155 31.22 -4.97 -10.84
C PRO A 155 30.92 -3.47 -10.62
N LEU A 156 29.69 -3.00 -10.85
CA LEU A 156 29.28 -1.64 -10.50
C LEU A 156 29.17 -1.51 -8.98
N VAL A 157 28.47 -2.45 -8.33
CA VAL A 157 28.35 -2.52 -6.87
C VAL A 157 29.74 -2.54 -6.22
N ASP A 158 30.64 -3.41 -6.69
CA ASP A 158 31.98 -3.55 -6.13
C ASP A 158 32.79 -2.25 -6.23
N ARG A 159 32.73 -1.57 -7.39
CA ARG A 159 33.41 -0.28 -7.60
C ARG A 159 32.84 0.82 -6.71
N THR A 160 31.52 0.98 -6.69
CA THR A 160 30.89 2.05 -5.91
C THR A 160 31.06 1.82 -4.41
N ARG A 161 31.03 0.57 -3.94
CA ARG A 161 31.33 0.24 -2.54
C ARG A 161 32.78 0.58 -2.17
N ALA A 162 33.75 0.29 -3.05
CA ALA A 162 35.14 0.66 -2.83
C ALA A 162 35.35 2.19 -2.78
N GLU A 163 34.57 2.95 -3.56
CA GLU A 163 34.62 4.41 -3.60
C GLU A 163 34.08 5.05 -2.30
N ILE A 164 32.92 4.58 -1.79
CA ILE A 164 32.25 5.24 -0.66
C ILE A 164 32.67 4.71 0.72
N GLY A 165 33.23 3.49 0.76
CA GLY A 165 33.49 2.74 2.00
C GLY A 165 32.21 2.20 2.62
N ASP A 166 32.01 2.44 3.92
CA ASP A 166 30.79 2.02 4.62
C ASP A 166 29.61 2.95 4.28
N PRO A 167 28.56 2.44 3.59
CA PRO A 167 27.37 3.23 3.25
C PRO A 167 26.62 3.74 4.49
N GLU A 168 26.77 3.11 5.66
CA GLU A 168 26.10 3.51 6.90
C GLU A 168 26.74 4.74 7.56
N THR A 169 27.89 5.18 7.06
CA THR A 169 28.58 6.40 7.53
C THR A 169 28.29 7.64 6.69
N VAL A 170 27.55 7.49 5.59
CA VAL A 170 27.31 8.59 4.64
C VAL A 170 26.17 9.46 5.12
N ILE A 171 26.50 10.73 5.33
CA ILE A 171 25.63 11.75 5.88
C ILE A 171 24.80 12.36 4.74
N ASP A 172 23.51 12.64 4.96
CA ASP A 172 22.68 13.40 4.00
C ASP A 172 22.85 14.91 4.14
N GLN A 173 22.19 15.66 3.26
CA GLN A 173 22.21 17.12 3.26
C GLN A 173 21.69 17.75 4.58
N GLN A 174 20.93 17.01 5.38
CA GLN A 174 20.38 17.46 6.66
C GLN A 174 21.20 16.96 7.86
N GLY A 175 22.33 16.29 7.65
CA GLY A 175 23.22 15.81 8.71
C GLY A 175 22.84 14.47 9.32
N TRP A 176 21.89 13.73 8.76
CA TRP A 176 21.47 12.43 9.26
C TRP A 176 22.31 11.29 8.71
N LEU A 177 22.50 10.27 9.54
CA LEU A 177 22.99 8.97 9.12
C LEU A 177 21.84 8.08 8.64
N PRO A 178 22.12 7.05 7.82
CA PRO A 178 21.10 6.12 7.34
C PRO A 178 20.32 5.43 8.45
N ALA A 179 20.99 5.00 9.53
CA ALA A 179 20.33 4.40 10.69
C ALA A 179 19.29 5.34 11.33
N GLU A 180 19.62 6.62 11.50
CA GLU A 180 18.72 7.62 12.06
C GLU A 180 17.57 7.93 11.10
N ARG A 181 17.84 7.96 9.78
CA ARG A 181 16.78 8.08 8.77
C ARG A 181 15.82 6.89 8.82
N ARG A 182 16.31 5.68 9.05
CA ARG A 182 15.50 4.47 9.19
C ARG A 182 14.59 4.53 10.42
N GLU A 183 15.07 5.01 11.56
CA GLU A 183 14.25 5.22 12.77
C GLU A 183 13.10 6.22 12.53
N ARG A 184 13.41 7.32 11.85
CA ARG A 184 12.39 8.31 11.45
C ARG A 184 11.40 7.73 10.46
N SER A 185 11.88 6.97 9.49
CA SER A 185 11.07 6.29 8.47
C SER A 185 10.14 5.26 9.12
N LEU A 186 10.63 4.49 10.08
CA LEU A 186 9.82 3.56 10.89
C LEU A 186 8.72 4.32 11.62
N SER A 187 9.06 5.38 12.35
CA SER A 187 8.09 6.17 13.12
C SER A 187 6.97 6.69 12.22
N ARG A 188 7.33 7.18 11.03
CA ARG A 188 6.37 7.69 10.05
C ARG A 188 5.53 6.57 9.43
N PHE A 189 6.15 5.48 9.01
CA PHE A 189 5.45 4.31 8.46
C PHE A 189 4.45 3.72 9.45
N SER A 190 4.84 3.57 10.73
CA SER A 190 3.96 3.08 11.80
C SER A 190 2.76 3.99 12.02
N TRP A 191 2.91 5.30 11.85
CA TRP A 191 1.77 6.23 11.86
C TRP A 191 0.89 6.03 10.62
N GLU A 192 1.46 5.99 9.41
CA GLU A 192 0.71 5.80 8.16
C GLU A 192 -0.06 4.48 8.13
N ARG A 193 0.56 3.38 8.56
CA ARG A 193 -0.10 2.08 8.71
C ARG A 193 -1.31 2.16 9.63
N ARG A 194 -1.16 2.78 10.81
CA ARG A 194 -2.27 2.93 11.77
C ARG A 194 -3.41 3.76 11.19
N GLU A 195 -3.08 4.83 10.46
CA GLU A 195 -4.07 5.67 9.78
C GLU A 195 -4.83 4.89 8.70
N ALA A 196 -4.09 4.18 7.85
CA ALA A 196 -4.65 3.38 6.76
C ALA A 196 -5.59 2.30 7.27
N ILE A 197 -5.19 1.55 8.31
CA ILE A 197 -6.02 0.48 8.89
C ILE A 197 -7.29 1.07 9.52
N ARG A 198 -7.18 2.18 10.25
CA ARG A 198 -8.35 2.82 10.86
C ARG A 198 -9.35 3.25 9.79
N GLN A 199 -8.87 3.88 8.73
CA GLN A 199 -9.71 4.31 7.62
C GLN A 199 -10.37 3.11 6.91
N LEU A 200 -9.60 2.08 6.59
CA LEU A 200 -10.11 0.86 5.94
C LEU A 200 -11.16 0.14 6.79
N ARG A 201 -10.97 0.05 8.12
CA ARG A 201 -11.98 -0.54 9.01
C ARG A 201 -13.31 0.22 8.96
N VAL A 202 -13.27 1.56 8.94
CA VAL A 202 -14.48 2.39 8.79
C VAL A 202 -15.15 2.15 7.44
N GLU A 203 -14.38 2.10 6.36
CA GLU A 203 -14.88 1.86 5.00
C GLU A 203 -15.51 0.48 4.84
N VAL A 204 -14.85 -0.56 5.35
CA VAL A 204 -15.37 -1.94 5.34
C VAL A 204 -16.71 -2.01 6.08
N VAL A 205 -16.78 -1.51 7.31
CA VAL A 205 -18.02 -1.52 8.10
C VAL A 205 -19.14 -0.73 7.40
N ALA A 206 -18.81 0.41 6.79
CA ALA A 206 -19.80 1.20 6.04
C ALA A 206 -20.33 0.45 4.81
N LEU A 207 -19.45 -0.22 4.06
CA LEU A 207 -19.83 -1.04 2.90
C LEU A 207 -20.68 -2.25 3.31
N GLU A 208 -20.31 -2.93 4.40
CA GLU A 208 -21.08 -4.04 4.95
C GLU A 208 -22.48 -3.60 5.41
N GLY A 209 -22.57 -2.45 6.09
CA GLY A 209 -23.83 -1.88 6.57
C GLY A 209 -24.76 -1.42 5.44
N ALA A 210 -24.21 -0.89 4.34
CA ALA A 210 -24.99 -0.46 3.18
C ALA A 210 -25.43 -1.62 2.27
N PHE A 211 -24.73 -2.76 2.33
CA PHE A 211 -24.94 -3.90 1.43
C PHE A 211 -26.38 -4.47 1.40
N PRO A 212 -27.11 -4.58 2.52
CA PRO A 212 -28.49 -5.09 2.54
C PRO A 212 -29.48 -4.24 1.74
N ASP A 213 -29.27 -2.92 1.67
CA ASP A 213 -30.21 -1.97 1.08
C ASP A 213 -30.11 -1.87 -0.45
N ILE A 214 -29.05 -2.41 -1.03
CA ILE A 214 -28.81 -2.36 -2.48
C ILE A 214 -29.70 -3.39 -3.20
N ARG A 215 -30.65 -2.90 -4.01
CA ARG A 215 -31.62 -3.74 -4.72
C ARG A 215 -31.20 -4.13 -6.14
N GLY A 216 -30.37 -3.32 -6.81
CA GLY A 216 -29.98 -3.53 -8.20
C GLY A 216 -28.87 -4.56 -8.37
N ARG A 217 -28.98 -5.45 -9.37
CA ARG A 217 -28.03 -6.56 -9.58
C ARG A 217 -26.61 -6.08 -9.85
N LYS A 218 -26.46 -5.04 -10.67
CA LYS A 218 -25.15 -4.48 -11.03
C LYS A 218 -24.53 -3.77 -9.84
N GLU A 219 -25.31 -2.95 -9.16
CA GLU A 219 -24.93 -2.19 -7.97
C GLU A 219 -24.49 -3.13 -6.86
N ARG A 220 -25.19 -4.26 -6.66
CA ARG A 220 -24.75 -5.30 -5.71
C ARG A 220 -23.43 -5.96 -6.11
N ALA A 221 -23.22 -6.21 -7.41
CA ALA A 221 -21.96 -6.79 -7.88
C ALA A 221 -20.79 -5.81 -7.68
N ASP A 222 -21.00 -4.53 -7.97
CA ASP A 222 -20.01 -3.48 -7.77
C ASP A 222 -19.71 -3.28 -6.27
N ALA A 223 -20.72 -3.27 -5.41
CA ALA A 223 -20.55 -3.19 -3.96
C ALA A 223 -19.80 -4.40 -3.37
N ARG A 224 -20.09 -5.63 -3.85
CA ARG A 224 -19.32 -6.83 -3.45
C ARG A 224 -17.85 -6.71 -3.85
N ARG A 225 -17.57 -6.24 -5.06
CA ARG A 225 -16.20 -6.05 -5.53
C ARG A 225 -15.48 -5.01 -4.67
N ALA A 226 -16.12 -3.88 -4.39
CA ALA A 226 -15.55 -2.83 -3.54
C ALA A 226 -15.27 -3.34 -2.12
N LEU A 227 -16.20 -4.08 -1.51
CA LEU A 227 -16.01 -4.68 -0.18
C LEU A 227 -14.84 -5.68 -0.18
N ALA A 228 -14.79 -6.58 -1.16
CA ALA A 228 -13.70 -7.54 -1.28
C ALA A 228 -12.33 -6.85 -1.47
N GLU A 229 -12.29 -5.77 -2.25
CA GLU A 229 -11.07 -4.99 -2.46
C GLU A 229 -10.63 -4.28 -1.18
N GLN A 230 -11.52 -3.58 -0.46
CA GLN A 230 -11.14 -2.92 0.79
C GLN A 230 -10.77 -3.92 1.89
N GLN A 231 -11.44 -5.08 1.95
CA GLN A 231 -11.09 -6.14 2.88
C GLN A 231 -9.68 -6.68 2.59
N ALA A 232 -9.36 -6.98 1.32
CA ALA A 232 -8.03 -7.45 0.96
C ALA A 232 -6.93 -6.43 1.31
N ARG A 233 -7.20 -5.13 1.12
CA ARG A 233 -6.29 -4.04 1.53
C ARG A 233 -6.11 -3.99 3.04
N LEU A 234 -7.20 -4.12 3.79
CA LEU A 234 -7.19 -4.16 5.25
C LEU A 234 -6.35 -5.34 5.75
N ASP A 235 -6.62 -6.54 5.22
CA ASP A 235 -5.92 -7.77 5.59
C ASP A 235 -4.42 -7.66 5.32
N GLU A 236 -4.04 -7.10 4.16
CA GLU A 236 -2.63 -6.90 3.82
C GLU A 236 -1.94 -5.90 4.77
N TRP A 237 -2.57 -4.78 5.11
CA TRP A 237 -2.01 -3.83 6.08
C TRP A 237 -1.87 -4.45 7.48
N VAL A 238 -2.87 -5.21 7.91
CA VAL A 238 -2.85 -5.91 9.20
C VAL A 238 -1.75 -6.95 9.25
N ALA A 239 -1.52 -7.68 8.16
CA ALA A 239 -0.51 -8.73 8.06
C ALA A 239 0.94 -8.24 8.17
N ILE A 240 1.20 -6.94 8.04
CA ILE A 240 2.56 -6.38 8.19
C ILE A 240 3.00 -6.54 9.66
N PRO A 241 4.07 -7.31 9.93
CA PRO A 241 4.56 -7.53 11.30
C PRO A 241 5.16 -6.23 11.87
N ALA A 242 5.36 -6.20 13.19
CA ALA A 242 6.12 -5.13 13.82
C ALA A 242 7.52 -5.07 13.20
N LEU A 243 7.89 -3.89 12.69
CA LEU A 243 9.16 -3.69 12.02
C LEU A 243 10.18 -3.03 12.95
N THR A 244 11.45 -3.40 12.79
CA THR A 244 12.58 -2.68 13.37
C THR A 244 13.07 -1.61 12.39
N SER A 245 13.88 -0.65 12.88
CA SER A 245 14.44 0.39 12.01
C SER A 245 15.31 -0.21 10.91
N GLU A 246 16.07 -1.26 11.19
CA GLU A 246 16.92 -1.97 10.21
C GLU A 246 16.13 -2.54 9.02
N GLN A 247 14.84 -2.84 9.19
CA GLN A 247 13.97 -3.33 8.13
C GLN A 247 13.39 -2.22 7.25
N MET A 248 13.64 -0.95 7.58
CA MET A 248 13.18 0.20 6.80
C MET A 248 14.19 0.62 5.74
N CYS A 249 13.70 1.18 4.64
CA CYS A 249 14.55 1.93 3.74
C CYS A 249 15.06 3.19 4.46
N SER A 250 16.33 3.53 4.28
CA SER A 250 16.89 4.78 4.80
C SER A 250 16.47 6.01 3.98
N GLU A 251 15.95 5.82 2.77
CA GLU A 251 15.65 6.92 1.83
C GLU A 251 14.16 7.19 1.65
N CYS A 252 13.30 6.30 2.16
CA CYS A 252 11.86 6.51 2.13
C CYS A 252 11.17 5.81 3.30
N GLN A 253 9.88 6.11 3.46
CA GLN A 253 9.05 5.63 4.56
C GLN A 253 8.52 4.20 4.34
N ARG A 254 9.18 3.40 3.51
CA ARG A 254 8.74 2.04 3.17
C ARG A 254 9.72 0.99 3.70
N PRO A 255 9.25 -0.22 4.02
CA PRO A 255 10.13 -1.34 4.33
C PRO A 255 11.11 -1.60 3.20
N ALA A 256 12.38 -1.87 3.53
CA ALA A 256 13.43 -2.09 2.54
C ALA A 256 13.09 -3.28 1.62
N ALA A 257 12.48 -4.33 2.16
CA ALA A 257 12.06 -5.51 1.41
C ALA A 257 11.06 -5.20 0.29
N TRP A 258 10.27 -4.12 0.39
CA TRP A 258 9.32 -3.73 -0.65
C TRP A 258 10.00 -3.17 -1.90
N HIS A 259 11.29 -2.84 -1.82
CA HIS A 259 12.04 -2.40 -3.00
C HIS A 259 12.59 -3.57 -3.82
N LEU A 260 12.45 -4.81 -3.34
CA LEU A 260 13.08 -6.00 -3.91
C LEU A 260 12.14 -6.88 -4.74
N THR A 261 10.84 -6.54 -4.80
CA THR A 261 9.84 -7.40 -5.42
C THR A 261 9.29 -6.82 -6.71
N GLY A 262 9.28 -5.50 -6.88
CA GLY A 262 8.68 -4.86 -8.05
C GLY A 262 7.18 -5.12 -8.22
N LEU A 263 6.52 -5.68 -7.19
CA LEU A 263 5.15 -6.19 -7.25
C LEU A 263 4.14 -5.08 -6.95
N LEU A 264 3.02 -5.10 -7.67
CA LEU A 264 1.84 -4.33 -7.27
C LEU A 264 1.07 -5.15 -6.23
N THR A 265 0.85 -4.61 -5.05
CA THR A 265 -0.03 -5.23 -4.05
C THR A 265 -1.29 -4.39 -3.80
N ALA A 266 -2.22 -4.88 -2.98
CA ALA A 266 -3.48 -4.19 -2.73
C ALA A 266 -3.24 -2.85 -2.00
N ILE A 267 -2.20 -2.79 -1.18
CA ILE A 267 -1.75 -1.55 -0.51
C ILE A 267 -0.93 -0.62 -1.42
N GLY A 268 -0.68 -1.02 -2.68
CA GLY A 268 -0.09 -0.19 -3.72
C GLY A 268 1.19 -0.74 -4.32
N TRP A 269 1.89 0.13 -5.04
CA TRP A 269 3.04 -0.25 -5.86
C TRP A 269 4.32 -0.44 -5.01
N GLN A 270 4.87 -1.65 -4.98
CA GLN A 270 6.18 -1.97 -4.40
C GLN A 270 7.26 -1.71 -5.48
N ALA A 271 7.63 -0.43 -5.66
CA ALA A 271 8.66 -0.02 -6.62
C ALA A 271 10.04 -0.01 -5.96
N PRO A 272 11.11 -0.04 -6.78
CA PRO A 272 12.37 0.58 -6.42
C PRO A 272 12.16 1.97 -5.79
N CYS A 273 13.01 2.37 -4.85
CA CYS A 273 12.81 3.61 -4.12
C CYS A 273 12.80 4.82 -5.07
N LEU A 274 11.85 5.75 -4.93
CA LEU A 274 11.81 6.99 -5.74
C LEU A 274 12.99 7.94 -5.45
N ALA A 275 13.68 7.74 -4.32
CA ALA A 275 14.90 8.47 -4.00
C ALA A 275 16.12 7.96 -4.80
N TRP A 276 16.01 6.82 -5.47
CA TRP A 276 17.11 6.25 -6.24
C TRP A 276 17.24 6.92 -7.61
N PRO A 277 18.47 7.35 -7.98
CA PRO A 277 18.67 8.27 -9.09
C PRO A 277 18.19 7.71 -10.42
N TYR A 278 18.60 6.49 -10.78
CA TYR A 278 18.27 5.93 -12.11
C TYR A 278 16.78 5.60 -12.23
N TRP A 279 16.17 5.04 -11.19
CA TRP A 279 14.74 4.79 -11.15
C TRP A 279 13.92 6.08 -11.21
N SER A 280 14.31 7.11 -10.45
CA SER A 280 13.62 8.39 -10.46
C SER A 280 13.65 9.05 -11.84
N ASP A 281 14.80 8.97 -12.52
CA ASP A 281 14.98 9.46 -13.89
C ASP A 281 14.13 8.67 -14.90
N ARG A 282 14.08 7.35 -14.76
CA ARG A 282 13.24 6.50 -15.62
C ARG A 282 11.76 6.83 -15.44
N ILE A 283 11.28 7.03 -14.22
CA ILE A 283 9.89 7.42 -13.94
C ILE A 283 9.61 8.81 -14.50
N ARG A 284 10.54 9.75 -14.37
CA ARG A 284 10.43 11.09 -14.95
C ARG A 284 10.29 11.04 -16.47
N GLN A 285 11.18 10.32 -17.16
CA GLN A 285 11.11 10.13 -18.62
C GLN A 285 9.80 9.46 -19.05
N ALA A 286 9.34 8.42 -18.34
CA ALA A 286 8.08 7.76 -18.64
C ALA A 286 6.88 8.72 -18.48
N ARG A 287 6.88 9.57 -17.46
CA ARG A 287 5.86 10.62 -17.27
C ARG A 287 5.90 11.66 -18.38
N GLU A 288 7.09 12.13 -18.77
CA GLU A 288 7.27 13.05 -19.89
C GLU A 288 6.70 12.45 -21.19
N MET A 289 7.00 11.18 -21.49
CA MET A 289 6.44 10.47 -22.65
C MET A 289 4.91 10.36 -22.60
N LEU A 290 4.32 10.08 -21.44
CA LEU A 290 2.87 10.00 -21.28
C LEU A 290 2.20 11.36 -21.43
N LEU A 291 2.78 12.41 -20.86
CA LEU A 291 2.29 13.78 -21.00
C LEU A 291 2.38 14.25 -22.45
N ASP A 292 3.48 13.95 -23.12
CA ASP A 292 3.65 14.27 -24.55
C ASP A 292 2.67 13.49 -25.41
N ARG A 293 2.41 12.22 -25.09
CA ARG A 293 1.37 11.44 -25.77
C ARG A 293 -0.01 12.05 -25.52
N ALA A 294 -0.33 12.42 -24.28
CA ALA A 294 -1.60 13.06 -23.93
C ALA A 294 -1.80 14.40 -24.65
N ARG A 295 -0.74 15.19 -24.82
CA ARG A 295 -0.73 16.45 -25.59
C ARG A 295 -0.86 16.23 -27.10
N ARG A 296 -0.34 15.11 -27.63
CA ARG A 296 -0.40 14.74 -29.05
C ARG A 296 -1.66 13.97 -29.43
N SER A 297 -2.45 13.49 -28.46
CA SER A 297 -3.78 12.99 -28.75
C SER A 297 -4.62 14.15 -29.25
N ASP A 298 -4.87 14.17 -30.56
CA ASP A 298 -5.85 15.07 -31.16
C ASP A 298 -7.16 14.99 -30.39
N PRO A 299 -7.93 16.10 -30.29
CA PRO A 299 -9.28 16.02 -29.76
C PRO A 299 -10.00 14.92 -30.53
N ILE A 300 -10.56 13.95 -29.81
CA ILE A 300 -11.38 12.87 -30.39
C ILE A 300 -12.39 13.57 -31.29
N GLU A 301 -12.20 13.45 -32.61
CA GLU A 301 -13.12 14.01 -33.59
C GLU A 301 -14.49 13.43 -33.23
N ALA A 302 -15.44 14.30 -32.86
CA ALA A 302 -16.75 13.87 -32.40
C ALA A 302 -17.27 12.84 -33.41
N PRO A 303 -17.72 11.64 -32.98
CA PRO A 303 -18.12 10.61 -33.90
C PRO A 303 -19.12 11.21 -34.89
N ARG A 304 -18.79 11.20 -36.18
CA ARG A 304 -19.64 11.74 -37.24
C ARG A 304 -21.07 11.27 -36.96
N ALA A 305 -22.00 12.22 -36.81
CA ALA A 305 -23.38 11.90 -36.48
C ALA A 305 -23.86 10.84 -37.49
N ARG A 306 -24.30 9.69 -36.98
CA ARG A 306 -24.80 8.62 -37.87
C ARG A 306 -25.93 9.23 -38.71
N PRO A 307 -25.97 8.97 -40.03
CA PRO A 307 -27.05 9.45 -40.87
C PRO A 307 -28.38 9.01 -40.23
N GLN A 308 -29.29 9.96 -40.06
CA GLN A 308 -30.62 9.70 -39.56
C GLN A 308 -31.56 9.48 -40.77
N PRO A 309 -32.56 8.60 -40.65
CA PRO A 309 -33.53 8.43 -41.71
C PRO A 309 -34.32 9.73 -41.91
N LEU A 310 -34.66 10.02 -43.17
CA LEU A 310 -35.46 11.18 -43.57
C LEU A 310 -36.87 11.11 -42.96
N ALA A 311 -37.41 9.89 -42.84
CA ALA A 311 -38.70 9.65 -42.20
C ALA A 311 -38.74 8.26 -41.56
N LYS A 312 -39.54 8.12 -40.49
CA LYS A 312 -39.88 6.84 -39.88
C LYS A 312 -41.39 6.64 -39.91
N VAL A 313 -41.83 5.51 -40.44
CA VAL A 313 -43.23 5.07 -40.35
C VAL A 313 -43.38 4.20 -39.09
N PRO A 314 -44.30 4.54 -38.17
CA PRO A 314 -44.48 3.78 -36.94
C PRO A 314 -44.90 2.34 -37.20
N SER A 315 -44.43 1.41 -36.37
CA SER A 315 -44.87 0.01 -36.44
C SER A 315 -46.24 -0.17 -35.78
N GLY A 316 -47.02 -1.13 -36.28
CA GLY A 316 -48.34 -1.50 -35.71
C GLY A 316 -49.56 -0.94 -36.45
N ILE A 317 -49.38 -0.21 -37.55
CA ILE A 317 -50.49 0.22 -38.43
C ILE A 317 -50.79 -0.82 -39.54
N PRO A 318 -52.02 -0.87 -40.06
CA PRO A 318 -52.39 -1.78 -41.15
C PRO A 318 -51.52 -1.59 -42.40
N ILE A 319 -51.24 -2.68 -43.13
CA ILE A 319 -50.35 -2.65 -44.31
C ILE A 319 -50.84 -1.66 -45.38
N SER A 320 -52.16 -1.51 -45.55
CA SER A 320 -52.73 -0.53 -46.48
C SER A 320 -52.35 0.91 -46.13
N GLU A 321 -52.29 1.25 -44.84
CA GLU A 321 -51.89 2.58 -44.36
C GLU A 321 -50.38 2.77 -44.49
N VAL A 322 -49.59 1.71 -44.23
CA VAL A 322 -48.13 1.72 -44.46
C VAL A 322 -47.83 2.02 -45.93
N VAL A 323 -48.50 1.35 -46.87
CA VAL A 323 -48.29 1.54 -48.31
C VAL A 323 -48.68 2.96 -48.74
N SER A 324 -49.78 3.50 -48.22
CA SER A 324 -50.20 4.88 -48.51
C SER A 324 -49.17 5.89 -48.01
N MET A 325 -48.72 5.74 -46.76
CA MET A 325 -47.72 6.63 -46.16
C MET A 325 -46.37 6.55 -46.87
N LEU A 326 -45.92 5.35 -47.25
CA LEU A 326 -44.69 5.18 -48.02
C LEU A 326 -44.80 5.81 -49.41
N THR A 327 -45.96 5.71 -50.06
CA THR A 327 -46.20 6.33 -51.38
C THR A 327 -46.14 7.86 -51.29
N GLU A 328 -46.75 8.45 -50.25
CA GLU A 328 -46.68 9.89 -50.01
C GLU A 328 -45.26 10.37 -49.68
N LEU A 329 -44.54 9.63 -48.83
CA LEU A 329 -43.16 9.95 -48.47
C LEU A 329 -42.20 9.80 -49.66
N GLN A 330 -42.44 8.82 -50.54
CA GLN A 330 -41.63 8.61 -51.74
C GLN A 330 -41.94 9.64 -52.84
N ALA A 331 -43.16 10.20 -52.88
CA ALA A 331 -43.45 11.36 -53.73
C ALA A 331 -42.73 12.62 -53.26
N GLN A 332 -42.52 12.78 -51.95
CA GLN A 332 -41.77 13.91 -51.36
C GLN A 332 -40.25 13.72 -51.47
N HIS A 333 -39.78 12.48 -51.50
CA HIS A 333 -38.37 12.11 -51.64
C HIS A 333 -38.19 11.04 -52.72
N PRO A 334 -38.18 11.43 -54.02
CA PRO A 334 -38.19 10.49 -55.15
C PRO A 334 -37.00 9.54 -55.19
N ASP A 335 -35.84 10.00 -54.70
CA ASP A 335 -34.58 9.26 -54.74
C ASP A 335 -34.32 8.47 -53.45
N ALA A 336 -35.23 8.48 -52.48
CA ALA A 336 -35.00 7.85 -51.18
C ALA A 336 -35.29 6.33 -51.18
N GLU A 337 -34.46 5.58 -50.46
CA GLU A 337 -34.60 4.13 -50.31
C GLU A 337 -35.42 3.78 -49.07
N VAL A 338 -36.40 2.89 -49.23
CA VAL A 338 -37.15 2.32 -48.12
C VAL A 338 -36.35 1.16 -47.52
N ARG A 339 -36.03 1.24 -46.23
CA ARG A 339 -35.35 0.18 -45.47
C ARG A 339 -36.18 -0.25 -44.27
N ARG A 340 -36.03 -1.52 -43.87
CA ARG A 340 -36.69 -2.04 -42.67
C ARG A 340 -35.81 -1.79 -41.45
N ALA A 341 -36.38 -1.16 -40.44
CA ALA A 341 -35.69 -0.84 -39.18
C ALA A 341 -35.62 -2.05 -38.24
N LYS A 342 -34.73 -1.98 -37.24
CA LYS A 342 -34.52 -3.05 -36.24
C LYS A 342 -35.74 -3.31 -35.36
N ASP A 343 -36.65 -2.34 -35.23
CA ASP A 343 -37.90 -2.41 -34.47
C ASP A 343 -39.10 -2.84 -35.34
N ASN A 344 -38.85 -3.38 -36.54
CA ASN A 344 -39.86 -3.71 -37.56
C ASN A 344 -40.66 -2.50 -38.09
N GLY A 345 -40.20 -1.27 -37.85
CA GLY A 345 -40.68 -0.09 -38.56
C GLY A 345 -40.12 0.00 -39.99
N TRP A 346 -40.68 0.91 -40.78
CA TRP A 346 -40.16 1.25 -42.11
C TRP A 346 -39.51 2.63 -42.04
N GLU A 347 -38.28 2.75 -42.55
CA GLU A 347 -37.50 3.98 -42.54
C GLU A 347 -37.15 4.39 -43.97
N LEU A 348 -37.22 5.68 -44.26
CA LEU A 348 -36.82 6.25 -45.54
C LEU A 348 -35.42 6.85 -45.41
N TRP A 349 -34.50 6.47 -46.29
CA TRP A 349 -33.09 6.86 -46.26
C TRP A 349 -32.71 7.61 -47.53
N SER A 350 -31.82 8.60 -47.42
CA SER A 350 -31.19 9.18 -48.61
C SER A 350 -30.40 8.09 -49.35
N SER A 351 -30.36 8.15 -50.68
CA SER A 351 -29.62 7.22 -51.54
C SER A 351 -28.08 7.38 -51.50
N ASP A 352 -27.59 8.30 -50.68
CA ASP A 352 -26.17 8.64 -50.53
C ASP A 352 -25.51 8.00 -49.30
#